data_AF-A0A2A4N3Q2-F1
#
_entry.id   AF-A0A2A4N3Q2-F1
#
_cell.length_a   1.000
_cell.length_b   1.000
_cell.length_c   1.000
_cell.angle_alpha   90.00
_cell.angle_beta   90.00
_cell.angle_gamma   90.00
#
_symmetry.space_group_name_H-M   'P 1'
#
loop_
_entity.id
_entity.type
_entity.pdbx_description
1 polymer ?
#
loop_
_entity_poly.entity_id
_entity_poly.type
_entity_poly.pdbx_seq_one_letter_code
_entity_poly.pdbx_strand_id
1 'polypeptide(L)'
;MIQNSLALKDNKSELILSIDPYSRSLPLIIGGTALVIYGAYTDNKSVVYMGTALAGLGVIQLPELAKGARIVKNDYNKPTYVLHETKGVMEVSPFEIPDFRIDGLTIHGINKVFKVRNGVYVKIDENGNIEETVGLGNIFNKLTGAGFKNEDWVIKQEDRRWEELYKKSIKS
;
A
#
# COMPACT_ATOMS: atom_id res chain seq x y z
N MET A 1 30.09 -14.62 4.50
CA MET A 1 28.76 -15.16 4.89
C MET A 1 27.71 -14.10 5.22
N ILE A 2 28.07 -12.88 5.64
CA ILE A 2 27.09 -11.83 6.05
C ILE A 2 26.41 -11.11 4.86
N GLN A 3 27.10 -10.96 3.72
CA GLN A 3 26.53 -10.31 2.52
C GLN A 3 25.39 -11.10 1.88
N ASN A 4 25.46 -12.44 1.85
CA ASN A 4 24.39 -13.26 1.29
C ASN A 4 23.11 -13.23 2.13
N SER A 5 23.21 -13.10 3.47
CA SER A 5 22.02 -13.01 4.33
C SER A 5 21.30 -11.67 4.23
N LEU A 6 22.02 -10.59 3.93
CA LEU A 6 21.43 -9.26 3.70
C LEU A 6 20.72 -9.23 2.34
N ALA A 7 21.40 -9.67 1.28
CA ALA A 7 20.82 -9.75 -0.06
C ALA A 7 19.58 -10.68 -0.12
N LEU A 8 19.59 -11.80 0.61
CA LEU A 8 18.43 -12.69 0.73
C LEU A 8 17.26 -12.06 1.50
N LYS A 9 17.54 -11.20 2.50
CA LYS A 9 16.51 -10.54 3.30
C LYS A 9 15.85 -9.41 2.52
N ASP A 10 16.65 -8.64 1.78
CA ASP A 10 16.18 -7.56 0.89
C ASP A 10 15.29 -8.12 -0.23
N ASN A 11 15.73 -9.21 -0.88
CA ASN A 11 14.97 -9.84 -1.96
C ASN A 11 13.65 -10.49 -1.45
N LYS A 12 13.64 -11.03 -0.23
CA LYS A 12 12.42 -11.56 0.40
C LYS A 12 11.45 -10.44 0.81
N SER A 13 11.96 -9.31 1.29
CA SER A 13 11.13 -8.14 1.59
C SER A 13 10.57 -7.50 0.33
N GLU A 14 11.35 -7.42 -0.76
CA GLU A 14 10.87 -6.93 -2.06
C GLU A 14 9.75 -7.80 -2.62
N LEU A 15 9.87 -9.13 -2.51
CA LEU A 15 8.82 -10.05 -2.96
C LEU A 15 7.54 -9.92 -2.12
N ILE A 16 7.66 -9.80 -0.78
CA ILE A 16 6.51 -9.63 0.13
C ILE A 16 5.83 -8.27 -0.05
N LEU A 17 6.61 -7.22 -0.35
CA LEU A 17 6.09 -5.87 -0.62
C LEU A 17 5.58 -5.71 -2.06
N SER A 18 5.85 -6.66 -2.95
CA SER A 18 5.34 -6.63 -4.33
C SER A 18 3.83 -6.87 -4.43
N ILE A 19 3.26 -7.55 -3.43
CA ILE A 19 1.83 -7.88 -3.32
C ILE A 19 1.26 -7.21 -2.08
N ASP A 20 0.19 -6.44 -2.25
CA ASP A 20 -0.41 -5.68 -1.16
C ASP A 20 -0.98 -6.60 -0.05
N PRO A 21 -1.10 -6.13 1.20
CA PRO A 21 -1.55 -6.98 2.31
C PRO A 21 -3.00 -7.46 2.18
N TYR A 22 -3.88 -6.79 1.44
CA TYR A 22 -5.24 -7.29 1.19
C TYR A 22 -5.19 -8.56 0.34
N SER A 23 -4.37 -8.55 -0.70
CA SER A 23 -4.15 -9.71 -1.58
C SER A 23 -3.58 -10.92 -0.86
N ARG A 24 -2.75 -10.69 0.16
CA ARG A 24 -2.17 -11.77 0.96
C ARG A 24 -3.12 -12.29 2.04
N SER A 25 -3.98 -11.43 2.58
CA SER A 25 -4.85 -11.76 3.72
C SER A 25 -6.23 -12.28 3.29
N LEU A 26 -6.91 -11.57 2.39
CA LEU A 26 -8.32 -11.83 2.08
C LEU A 26 -8.59 -13.22 1.47
N PRO A 27 -7.81 -13.70 0.48
CA PRO A 27 -8.05 -15.03 -0.09
C PRO A 27 -7.88 -16.15 0.95
N LEU A 28 -6.92 -16.00 1.88
CA LEU A 28 -6.69 -16.96 2.95
C LEU A 28 -7.83 -16.97 3.98
N ILE A 29 -8.34 -15.79 4.36
CA ILE A 29 -9.46 -15.67 5.29
C ILE A 29 -10.73 -16.25 4.65
N ILE A 30 -11.07 -15.82 3.43
CA ILE A 30 -12.29 -16.25 2.74
C ILE A 30 -12.22 -17.76 2.43
N GLY A 31 -11.12 -18.21 1.82
CA GLY A 31 -10.92 -19.61 1.47
C GLY A 31 -10.85 -20.52 2.70
N GLY A 32 -10.11 -20.10 3.74
CA GLY A 32 -10.03 -20.83 5.01
C GLY A 32 -11.38 -20.95 5.71
N THR A 33 -12.15 -19.85 5.77
CA THR A 33 -13.50 -19.86 6.36
C THR A 33 -14.45 -20.75 5.57
N ALA A 34 -14.41 -20.69 4.24
CA ALA A 34 -15.23 -21.55 3.39
C ALA A 34 -14.90 -23.05 3.62
N LEU A 35 -13.62 -23.39 3.78
CA LEU A 35 -13.21 -24.75 4.12
C LEU A 35 -13.67 -25.18 5.53
N VAL A 36 -13.62 -24.29 6.52
CA VAL A 36 -14.18 -24.59 7.86
C VAL A 36 -15.67 -24.91 7.77
N ILE A 37 -16.45 -24.09 7.05
CA ILE A 37 -17.90 -24.29 6.89
C ILE A 37 -18.18 -25.62 6.16
N TYR A 38 -17.46 -25.88 5.06
CA TYR A 38 -17.63 -27.11 4.29
C TYR A 38 -17.21 -28.36 5.08
N GLY A 39 -16.08 -28.29 5.78
CA GLY A 39 -15.60 -29.36 6.65
C GLY A 39 -16.57 -29.66 7.79
N ALA A 40 -17.17 -28.63 8.40
CA ALA A 40 -18.19 -28.81 9.43
C ALA A 40 -19.49 -29.42 8.87
N TYR A 41 -19.92 -28.99 7.67
CA TYR A 41 -21.10 -29.56 7.00
C TYR A 41 -20.91 -31.04 6.62
N THR A 42 -19.69 -31.45 6.27
CA THR A 42 -19.35 -32.82 5.86
C THR A 42 -18.80 -33.69 6.99
N ASP A 43 -18.77 -33.18 8.23
CA ASP A 43 -18.15 -33.80 9.41
C ASP A 43 -16.69 -34.24 9.20
N ASN A 44 -15.95 -33.51 8.34
CA ASN A 44 -14.56 -33.79 8.03
C ASN A 44 -13.62 -32.88 8.83
N LYS A 45 -13.14 -33.38 9.97
CA LYS A 45 -12.25 -32.64 10.89
C LYS A 45 -10.94 -32.20 10.25
N SER A 46 -10.37 -32.98 9.33
CA SER A 46 -9.13 -32.60 8.64
C SER A 46 -9.32 -31.37 7.77
N VAL A 47 -10.46 -31.27 7.08
CA VAL A 47 -10.83 -30.10 6.28
C VAL A 47 -11.09 -28.89 7.18
N VAL A 48 -11.74 -29.08 8.33
CA VAL A 48 -11.90 -28.02 9.33
C VAL A 48 -10.54 -27.49 9.79
N TYR A 49 -9.61 -28.36 10.19
CA TYR A 49 -8.28 -27.94 10.65
C TYR A 49 -7.49 -27.21 9.57
N MET A 50 -7.53 -27.70 8.33
CA MET A 50 -6.90 -27.02 7.20
C MET A 50 -7.51 -25.63 6.97
N GLY A 51 -8.84 -25.52 7.01
CA GLY A 51 -9.53 -24.26 6.88
C GLY A 51 -9.16 -23.27 8.00
N THR A 52 -9.13 -23.74 9.25
CA THR A 52 -8.72 -22.92 10.41
C THR A 52 -7.28 -22.44 10.27
N ALA A 53 -6.35 -23.30 9.87
CA ALA A 53 -4.95 -22.93 9.68
C ALA A 53 -4.79 -21.85 8.59
N LEU A 54 -5.46 -22.02 7.45
CA LEU A 54 -5.43 -21.04 6.35
C LEU A 54 -6.04 -19.70 6.79
N ALA A 55 -7.21 -19.71 7.43
CA ALA A 55 -7.83 -18.49 7.93
C ALA A 55 -6.93 -17.79 8.96
N GLY A 56 -6.31 -18.55 9.86
CA GLY A 56 -5.34 -18.04 10.84
C GLY A 56 -4.14 -17.36 10.18
N LEU A 57 -3.55 -17.97 9.16
CA LEU A 57 -2.46 -17.36 8.38
C LEU A 57 -2.88 -16.05 7.71
N GLY A 58 -4.11 -15.96 7.22
CA GLY A 58 -4.66 -14.72 6.68
C GLY A 58 -4.84 -13.64 7.76
N VAL A 59 -5.35 -14.00 8.92
CA VAL A 59 -5.54 -13.07 10.06
C VAL A 59 -4.21 -12.52 10.57
N ILE A 60 -3.15 -13.34 10.62
CA ILE A 60 -1.80 -12.92 11.04
C ILE A 60 -1.24 -11.78 10.17
N GLN A 61 -1.73 -11.62 8.93
CA GLN A 61 -1.28 -10.56 8.02
C GLN A 61 -2.07 -9.25 8.17
N LEU A 62 -3.21 -9.24 8.86
CA LEU A 62 -4.04 -8.03 9.08
C LEU A 62 -3.31 -6.87 9.79
N PRO A 63 -2.36 -7.09 10.73
CA PRO A 63 -1.60 -5.98 11.31
C PRO A 63 -0.83 -5.16 10.26
N GLU A 64 -0.49 -5.72 9.09
CA GLU A 64 0.11 -4.95 8.00
C GLU A 64 -0.89 -4.01 7.33
N LEU A 65 -2.18 -4.35 7.26
CA LEU A 65 -3.22 -3.42 6.83
C LEU A 65 -3.36 -2.26 7.81
N ALA A 66 -3.25 -2.57 9.10
CA ALA A 66 -3.28 -1.54 10.13
C ALA A 66 -2.11 -0.57 10.00
N LYS A 67 -0.97 -0.98 9.39
CA LYS A 67 0.20 -0.13 9.12
C LYS A 67 -0.04 0.96 8.06
N GLY A 68 -1.23 1.08 7.47
CA GLY A 68 -1.61 2.19 6.59
C GLY A 68 -0.96 2.15 5.21
N ALA A 69 -1.18 3.21 4.44
CA ALA A 69 -0.57 3.38 3.12
C ALA A 69 0.91 3.76 3.21
N ARG A 70 1.73 3.23 2.30
CA ARG A 70 3.19 3.38 2.34
C ARG A 70 3.82 3.36 0.95
N ILE A 71 4.93 4.06 0.80
CA ILE A 71 5.84 3.87 -0.33
C ILE A 71 6.70 2.65 0.01
N VAL A 72 6.76 1.68 -0.91
CA VAL A 72 7.54 0.45 -0.73
C VAL A 72 8.67 0.30 -1.73
N LYS A 73 8.70 1.18 -2.73
CA LYS A 73 9.77 1.30 -3.72
C LYS A 73 9.83 2.73 -4.25
N ASN A 74 11.02 3.29 -4.35
CA ASN A 74 11.26 4.62 -4.91
C ASN A 74 12.55 4.58 -5.73
N ASP A 75 12.43 4.46 -7.05
CA ASP A 75 13.57 4.52 -7.97
C ASP A 75 13.76 5.94 -8.54
N TYR A 76 12.99 6.92 -8.05
CA TYR A 76 12.99 8.26 -8.59
C TYR A 76 14.16 9.10 -8.06
N ASN A 77 14.84 9.77 -8.98
CA ASN A 77 16.08 10.50 -8.70
C ASN A 77 15.87 11.96 -8.26
N LYS A 78 14.62 12.38 -8.04
CA LYS A 78 14.27 13.71 -7.52
C LYS A 78 13.39 13.59 -6.27
N PRO A 79 13.28 14.66 -5.47
CA PRO A 79 12.43 14.66 -4.28
C PRO A 79 10.98 14.34 -4.61
N THR A 80 10.36 13.54 -3.75
CA THR A 80 8.92 13.28 -3.73
C THR A 80 8.30 13.99 -2.54
N TYR A 81 7.07 14.47 -2.66
CA TYR A 81 6.35 15.07 -1.53
C TYR A 81 5.24 14.15 -1.09
N VAL A 82 5.10 13.95 0.22
CA VAL A 82 4.12 13.05 0.81
C VAL A 82 3.29 13.80 1.83
N LEU A 83 2.00 13.44 1.94
CA LEU A 83 1.15 13.88 3.01
C LEU A 83 1.25 12.90 4.17
N HIS A 84 1.98 13.27 5.21
CA HIS A 84 2.11 12.49 6.43
C HIS A 84 0.86 12.69 7.30
N GLU A 85 0.36 11.60 7.90
CA GLU A 85 -0.87 11.54 8.70
C GLU A 85 -0.97 12.65 9.76
N THR A 86 0.11 12.90 10.52
CA THR A 86 0.15 13.94 11.57
C THR A 86 1.07 15.14 11.30
N LYS A 87 2.11 15.01 10.48
CA LYS A 87 3.13 16.05 10.28
C LYS A 87 2.89 16.96 9.08
N GLY A 88 1.86 16.70 8.29
CA GLY A 88 1.55 17.46 7.08
C GLY A 88 2.43 17.08 5.90
N VAL A 89 2.70 18.03 5.01
CA VAL A 89 3.47 17.76 3.80
C VAL A 89 4.95 17.64 4.13
N MET A 90 5.53 16.49 3.81
CA MET A 90 6.95 16.20 4.00
C MET A 90 7.63 15.94 2.66
N GLU A 91 8.89 16.33 2.57
CA GLU A 91 9.76 15.93 1.46
C GLU A 91 10.41 14.58 1.78
N VAL A 92 10.47 13.71 0.78
CA VAL A 92 11.15 12.42 0.80
C VAL A 92 12.30 12.52 -0.20
N SER A 93 13.50 12.19 0.27
CA SER A 93 14.72 12.31 -0.53
C SER A 93 14.67 11.38 -1.75
N PRO A 94 15.43 11.67 -2.82
CA PRO A 94 15.61 10.74 -3.93
C PRO A 94 15.99 9.34 -3.41
N PHE A 95 15.38 8.31 -3.98
CA PHE A 95 15.59 6.90 -3.62
C PHE A 95 15.22 6.49 -2.18
N GLU A 96 14.73 7.41 -1.36
CA GLU A 96 14.36 7.11 0.02
C GLU A 96 13.01 6.36 0.08
N ILE A 97 12.96 5.32 0.90
CA ILE A 97 11.74 4.59 1.25
C ILE A 97 11.36 4.98 2.69
N PRO A 98 10.35 5.85 2.89
CA PRO A 98 9.94 6.26 4.23
C PRO A 98 9.34 5.10 5.02
N ASP A 99 9.61 5.05 6.32
CA ASP A 99 9.13 4.00 7.24
C ASP A 99 7.75 4.31 7.87
N PHE A 100 7.21 5.48 7.56
CA PHE A 100 5.96 6.01 8.08
C PHE A 100 4.78 5.87 7.09
N ARG A 101 3.59 6.25 7.57
CA ARG A 101 2.33 6.22 6.81
C ARG A 101 2.13 7.49 6.01
N ILE A 102 1.56 7.34 4.83
CA ILE A 102 1.18 8.46 3.97
C ILE A 102 -0.30 8.39 3.62
N ASP A 103 -0.96 9.54 3.55
CA ASP A 103 -2.33 9.66 3.03
C ASP A 103 -2.31 9.90 1.51
N GLY A 104 -1.25 10.51 1.01
CA GLY A 104 -1.05 10.80 -0.40
C GLY A 104 0.37 11.20 -0.71
N LEU A 105 0.66 11.34 -2.00
CA LEU A 105 1.95 11.79 -2.49
C LEU A 105 1.82 12.60 -3.78
N THR A 106 2.87 13.32 -4.15
CA THR A 106 3.03 13.95 -5.45
C THR A 106 4.49 14.10 -5.84
N ILE A 107 4.71 14.37 -7.12
CA ILE A 107 6.00 14.69 -7.71
C ILE A 107 5.87 16.03 -8.42
N HIS A 108 6.94 16.82 -8.39
CA HIS A 108 6.95 18.12 -9.06
C HIS A 108 6.73 17.97 -10.58
N GLY A 109 5.82 18.78 -11.13
CA GLY A 109 5.54 18.86 -12.56
C GLY A 109 4.38 17.98 -13.06
N ILE A 110 3.73 17.19 -12.19
CA ILE A 110 2.60 16.33 -12.59
C ILE A 110 1.24 17.03 -12.48
N ASN A 111 1.16 18.21 -11.86
CA ASN A 111 -0.06 19.00 -11.64
C ASN A 111 -1.23 18.19 -11.06
N LYS A 112 -0.94 17.23 -10.18
CA LYS A 112 -1.88 16.31 -9.54
C LYS A 112 -1.34 15.84 -8.20
N VAL A 113 -2.23 15.35 -7.33
CA VAL A 113 -1.84 14.57 -6.15
C VAL A 113 -2.35 13.13 -6.30
N PHE A 114 -1.62 12.17 -5.76
CA PHE A 114 -2.02 10.78 -5.72
C PHE A 114 -2.51 10.44 -4.31
N LYS A 115 -3.82 10.19 -4.16
CA LYS A 115 -4.42 9.76 -2.90
C LYS A 115 -4.27 8.26 -2.71
N VAL A 116 -3.84 7.83 -1.53
CA VAL A 116 -3.62 6.43 -1.19
C VAL A 116 -4.54 6.03 -0.03
N ARG A 117 -5.09 4.81 -0.07
CA ARG A 117 -5.87 4.24 1.05
C ARG A 117 -5.02 3.34 1.93
N ASN A 118 -5.41 3.25 3.20
CA ASN A 118 -4.80 2.31 4.14
C ASN A 118 -4.69 0.89 3.56
N GLY A 119 -3.54 0.25 3.76
CA GLY A 119 -3.27 -1.07 3.22
C GLY A 119 -2.94 -1.11 1.72
N VAL A 120 -2.82 0.04 1.05
CA VAL A 120 -2.31 0.14 -0.32
C VAL A 120 -0.85 0.56 -0.29
N TYR A 121 -0.02 -0.18 -1.03
CA TYR A 121 1.40 0.12 -1.19
C TYR A 121 1.64 0.76 -2.54
N VAL A 122 2.59 1.70 -2.57
CA VAL A 122 2.90 2.52 -3.75
C VAL A 122 4.36 2.34 -4.13
N LYS A 123 4.61 2.31 -5.42
CA LYS A 123 5.92 2.29 -6.05
C LYS A 123 6.08 3.54 -6.90
N ILE A 124 7.29 4.07 -6.94
CA ILE A 124 7.68 5.16 -7.82
C ILE A 124 8.80 4.64 -8.70
N ASP A 125 8.63 4.72 -10.02
CA ASP A 125 9.66 4.30 -10.98
C ASP A 125 10.70 5.40 -11.23
N GLU A 126 11.72 5.07 -12.02
CA GLU A 126 12.79 5.98 -12.43
C GLU A 126 12.32 7.24 -13.19
N ASN A 127 11.13 7.19 -13.80
CA ASN A 127 10.53 8.30 -14.53
C ASN A 127 9.64 9.17 -13.65
N GLY A 128 9.38 8.76 -12.41
CA GLY A 128 8.46 9.43 -11.50
C GLY A 128 7.00 9.04 -11.73
N ASN A 129 6.74 7.91 -12.38
CA ASN A 129 5.40 7.34 -12.44
C ASN A 129 5.06 6.72 -11.09
N ILE A 130 3.88 7.08 -10.59
CA ILE A 130 3.34 6.57 -9.33
C ILE A 130 2.40 5.43 -9.65
N GLU A 131 2.74 4.23 -9.17
CA GLU A 131 1.97 3.02 -9.37
C GLU A 131 1.65 2.35 -8.05
N GLU A 132 0.50 1.71 -7.97
CA GLU A 132 0.15 0.89 -6.83
C GLU A 132 0.71 -0.52 -7.02
N THR A 133 1.13 -1.18 -5.94
CA THR A 133 1.57 -2.58 -6.00
C THR A 133 0.47 -3.50 -6.53
N VAL A 134 0.83 -4.60 -7.19
CA VAL A 134 -0.16 -5.52 -7.75
C VAL A 134 -1.04 -6.12 -6.65
N GLY A 135 -2.36 -6.01 -6.82
CA GLY A 135 -3.33 -6.80 -6.08
C GLY A 135 -4.66 -6.11 -5.75
N LEU A 136 -5.45 -6.76 -4.88
CA LEU A 136 -6.77 -6.34 -4.39
C LEU A 136 -6.76 -4.94 -3.78
N GLY A 137 -5.65 -4.47 -3.22
CA GLY A 137 -5.51 -3.10 -2.73
C GLY A 137 -5.89 -2.06 -3.80
N ASN A 138 -5.48 -2.28 -5.06
CA ASN A 138 -5.77 -1.37 -6.18
C ASN A 138 -7.26 -1.37 -6.53
N ILE A 139 -7.93 -2.52 -6.35
CA ILE A 139 -9.38 -2.64 -6.53
C ILE A 139 -10.09 -1.79 -5.47
N PHE A 140 -9.72 -1.93 -4.20
CA PHE A 140 -10.27 -1.10 -3.12
C PHE A 140 -9.96 0.38 -3.29
N ASN A 141 -8.76 0.74 -3.76
CA ASN A 141 -8.39 2.12 -4.00
C ASN A 141 -9.27 2.75 -5.11
N LYS A 142 -9.50 2.02 -6.21
CA LYS A 142 -10.40 2.45 -7.30
C LYS A 142 -11.85 2.60 -6.83
N LEU A 143 -12.38 1.61 -6.10
CA LEU A 143 -13.77 1.62 -5.62
C LEU A 143 -14.06 2.76 -4.63
N THR A 144 -13.06 3.20 -3.87
CA THR A 144 -13.21 4.24 -2.84
C THR A 144 -12.82 5.64 -3.33
N GLY A 145 -12.62 5.80 -4.65
CA GLY A 145 -12.33 7.08 -5.27
C GLY A 145 -10.95 7.64 -4.91
N ALA A 146 -9.95 6.80 -4.65
CA ALA A 146 -8.56 7.22 -4.47
C ALA A 146 -7.81 7.28 -5.82
N GLY A 147 -6.47 7.29 -5.82
CA GLY A 147 -5.64 7.50 -7.01
C GLY A 147 -5.41 8.98 -7.34
N PHE A 148 -5.07 9.28 -8.61
CA PHE A 148 -4.79 10.65 -9.03
C PHE A 148 -6.00 11.59 -8.88
N LYS A 149 -5.73 12.79 -8.35
CA LYS A 149 -6.68 13.88 -8.13
C LYS A 149 -6.13 15.19 -8.68
N ASN A 150 -7.04 15.95 -9.29
CA ASN A 150 -6.77 17.27 -9.83
C ASN A 150 -7.06 18.37 -8.80
N GLU A 151 -6.81 19.61 -9.18
CA GLU A 151 -7.08 20.80 -8.38
C GLU A 151 -8.52 20.88 -7.89
N ASP A 152 -9.50 20.64 -8.78
CA ASP A 152 -10.93 20.70 -8.42
C ASP A 152 -11.31 19.77 -7.28
N TRP A 153 -10.67 18.60 -7.21
CA TRP A 153 -10.86 17.67 -6.10
C TRP A 153 -10.17 18.19 -4.84
N VAL A 154 -8.94 18.70 -4.97
CA VAL A 154 -8.12 19.22 -3.87
C VAL A 154 -8.82 20.37 -3.14
N ILE A 155 -9.33 21.37 -3.87
CA ILE A 155 -9.98 22.55 -3.29
C ILE A 155 -11.31 22.24 -2.58
N LYS A 156 -11.91 21.06 -2.87
CA LYS A 156 -13.13 20.59 -2.22
C LYS A 156 -12.86 19.83 -0.92
N GLN A 157 -11.60 19.53 -0.59
CA GLN A 157 -11.27 18.84 0.64
C GLN A 157 -11.25 19.83 1.82
N GLU A 158 -11.79 19.41 2.97
CA GLU A 158 -11.71 20.20 4.20
C GLU A 158 -10.26 20.28 4.72
N ASP A 159 -9.49 19.22 4.50
CA ASP A 159 -8.08 19.14 4.88
C ASP A 159 -7.19 19.93 3.90
N ARG A 160 -6.77 21.13 4.34
CA ARG A 160 -5.94 22.06 3.56
C ARG A 160 -4.55 21.52 3.21
N ARG A 161 -4.09 20.47 3.87
CA ARG A 161 -2.78 19.85 3.57
C ARG A 161 -2.76 19.21 2.17
N TRP A 162 -3.92 18.87 1.62
CA TRP A 162 -4.04 18.46 0.21
C TRP A 162 -3.70 19.59 -0.77
N GLU A 163 -4.05 20.82 -0.43
CA GLU A 163 -3.71 22.01 -1.22
C GLU A 163 -2.21 22.31 -1.15
N GLU A 164 -1.61 22.19 0.03
CA GLU A 164 -0.16 22.30 0.21
C GLU A 164 0.59 21.25 -0.61
N LEU A 165 0.11 20.00 -0.59
CA LEU A 165 0.68 18.93 -1.39
C LEU A 165 0.53 19.24 -2.89
N TYR A 166 -0.65 19.67 -3.34
CA TYR A 166 -0.88 20.02 -4.74
C TYR A 166 0.04 21.14 -5.22
N LYS A 167 0.30 22.17 -4.40
CA LYS A 167 1.23 23.26 -4.73
C LYS A 167 2.64 22.75 -5.03
N LYS A 168 3.09 21.67 -4.38
CA LYS A 168 4.39 21.03 -4.68
C LYS A 168 4.41 20.35 -6.06
N SER A 169 3.26 19.97 -6.58
CA SER A 169 3.10 19.30 -7.87
C SER A 169 3.13 20.23 -9.09
N ILE A 170 2.92 21.53 -8.88
CA ILE A 170 2.75 22.50 -9.96
C ILE A 170 4.06 22.66 -10.74
N LYS A 171 3.99 22.52 -12.05
CA LYS A 171 5.11 22.86 -12.95
C LYS A 171 5.28 24.38 -12.98
N SER A 172 6.39 24.88 -12.44
CA SER A 172 6.77 26.30 -12.53
C SER A 172 7.21 26.68 -13.94
#